data_AF-A0A0K8Q7H3-F1
#
_entry.id   AF-A0A0K8Q7H3-F1
#
_cell.length_a   1.000
_cell.length_b   1.000
_cell.length_c   1.000
_cell.angle_alpha   90.00
_cell.angle_beta   90.00
_cell.angle_gamma   90.00
#
_symmetry.space_group_name_H-M   'P 1'
#
loop_
_entity.id
_entity.type
_entity.pdbx_description
1 polymer ?
#
loop_
_entity_poly.entity_id
_entity_poly.type
_entity_poly.pdbx_seq_one_letter_code
_entity_poly.pdbx_strand_id
1 'polypeptide(L)'
;MPVPAKAFQRWLHNVAPAASTADICRISGVKRTTLAQQLVRGKVAESTVVSISRAFGINPVAALASFESFKELAGSPVPPTPGELVSQIATL
;
A
#
# COMPACT_ATOMS: atom_id res chain seq x y z
N MET A 1 -6.81 0.63 8.12
CA MET A 1 -6.26 1.69 8.98
C MET A 1 -5.19 2.52 8.26
N PRO A 2 -5.24 3.87 8.34
CA PRO A 2 -4.23 4.70 7.70
C PRO A 2 -2.83 4.48 8.31
N VAL A 3 -1.81 4.58 7.47
CA VAL A 3 -0.40 4.46 7.85
C VAL A 3 0.08 5.78 8.49
N PRO A 4 0.85 5.75 9.59
CA PRO A 4 1.46 6.95 10.16
C PRO A 4 2.38 7.65 9.15
N ALA A 5 2.25 8.97 8.98
CA ALA A 5 2.99 9.73 7.97
C ALA A 5 4.52 9.57 8.08
N LYS A 6 5.06 9.51 9.30
CA LYS A 6 6.50 9.30 9.53
C LYS A 6 6.98 7.94 9.03
N ALA A 7 6.20 6.89 9.27
CA ALA A 7 6.51 5.55 8.78
C ALA A 7 6.42 5.51 7.25
N PHE A 8 5.39 6.15 6.68
CA PHE A 8 5.24 6.30 5.23
C PHE A 8 6.43 7.04 4.60
N GLN A 9 6.89 8.16 5.17
CA GLN A 9 8.04 8.92 4.64
C GLN A 9 9.32 8.08 4.64
N ARG A 10 9.58 7.31 5.70
CA ARG A 10 10.72 6.39 5.77
C ARG A 10 10.62 5.30 4.70
N TRP A 11 9.45 4.68 4.56
CA TRP A 11 9.19 3.70 3.51
C TRP A 11 9.41 4.29 2.11
N LEU A 12 8.90 5.50 1.86
CA LEU A 12 9.02 6.18 0.58
C LEU A 12 10.48 6.49 0.23
N HIS A 13 11.28 6.90 1.21
CA HIS A 13 12.71 7.14 1.03
C HIS A 13 13.48 5.87 0.66
N ASN A 14 13.08 4.70 1.18
CA ASN A 14 13.69 3.42 0.82
C ASN A 14 13.29 2.95 -0.58
N VAL A 15 12.03 3.18 -0.97
CA VAL A 15 11.47 2.73 -2.25
C VAL A 15 11.91 3.60 -3.43
N ALA A 16 12.01 4.91 -3.23
CA ALA A 16 12.29 5.87 -4.29
C ALA A 16 13.28 6.95 -3.83
N PRO A 17 14.52 6.58 -3.47
CA PRO A 17 15.50 7.49 -2.84
C PRO A 17 15.88 8.69 -3.73
N ALA A 18 15.88 8.49 -5.05
CA ALA A 18 16.25 9.52 -6.03
C ALA A 18 15.05 10.26 -6.64
N ALA A 19 13.81 9.85 -6.33
CA ALA A 19 12.62 10.46 -6.93
C ALA A 19 12.13 11.65 -6.09
N SER A 20 11.80 12.75 -6.76
CA SER A 20 11.13 13.85 -6.09
C SER A 20 9.69 13.47 -5.71
N THR A 21 9.11 14.10 -4.68
CA THR A 21 7.69 13.91 -4.35
C THR A 21 6.77 14.28 -5.50
N ALA A 22 7.17 15.25 -6.33
CA ALA A 22 6.48 15.63 -7.54
C ALA A 22 6.45 14.50 -8.58
N ASP A 23 7.58 13.81 -8.78
CA ASP A 23 7.69 12.66 -9.68
C ASP A 23 6.89 11.48 -9.16
N ILE A 24 6.98 11.18 -7.87
CA ILE A 24 6.21 10.11 -7.23
C ILE A 24 4.72 10.32 -7.45
N CYS A 25 4.21 11.53 -7.20
CA CYS A 25 2.79 11.86 -7.43
C CYS A 25 2.40 11.69 -8.90
N ARG A 26 3.26 12.14 -9.83
CA ARG A 26 3.02 12.05 -11.28
C ARG A 26 2.94 10.60 -11.75
N ILE A 27 3.89 9.76 -11.34
CA ILE A 27 3.99 8.36 -11.79
C ILE A 27 2.91 7.50 -11.11
N SER A 28 2.58 7.77 -9.85
CA SER A 28 1.56 7.01 -9.10
C SER A 28 0.11 7.44 -9.35
N GLY A 29 -0.10 8.57 -10.03
CA GLY A 29 -1.43 9.15 -10.21
C GLY A 29 -2.04 9.75 -8.92
N VAL A 30 -1.30 9.76 -7.81
CA VAL A 30 -1.74 10.40 -6.57
C VAL A 30 -1.66 11.92 -6.73
N LYS A 31 -2.78 12.61 -6.51
CA LYS A 31 -2.80 14.08 -6.54
C LYS A 31 -1.84 14.65 -5.48
N ARG A 32 -0.97 15.58 -5.89
CA ARG A 32 0.04 16.19 -5.01
C ARG A 32 -0.58 16.86 -3.77
N THR A 33 -1.70 17.54 -3.94
CA THR A 33 -2.45 18.17 -2.83
C THR A 33 -3.01 17.15 -1.85
N THR A 34 -3.49 16.00 -2.34
CA THR A 34 -3.95 14.89 -1.50
C THR A 34 -2.81 14.32 -0.66
N LEU A 35 -1.65 14.04 -1.27
CA LEU A 35 -0.49 13.53 -0.53
C LEU A 35 -0.01 14.54 0.52
N ALA A 36 0.10 15.82 0.14
CA ALA A 36 0.48 16.88 1.08
C ALA A 36 -0.49 16.95 2.28
N GLN A 37 -1.80 16.92 2.04
CA GLN A 37 -2.80 16.97 3.10
C GLN A 37 -2.72 15.75 4.02
N GLN A 38 -2.49 14.55 3.47
CA GLN A 38 -2.29 13.33 4.26
C GLN A 38 -1.06 13.43 5.17
N LEU A 39 0.05 13.96 4.65
CA LEU A 39 1.27 14.19 5.43
C LEU A 39 1.06 15.22 6.55
N VAL A 40 0.40 16.33 6.26
CA VAL A 40 0.07 17.38 7.26
C VAL A 40 -0.83 16.82 8.38
N ARG A 41 -1.79 15.96 8.03
CA ARG A 41 -2.68 15.29 9.01
C ARG A 41 -2.01 14.14 9.77
N GLY A 42 -0.77 13.79 9.42
CA GLY A 42 -0.03 12.70 10.05
C GLY A 42 -0.51 11.29 9.69
N LYS A 43 -1.43 11.16 8.73
CA LYS A 43 -2.10 9.90 8.37
C LYS A 43 -2.19 9.76 6.86
N VAL A 44 -1.64 8.68 6.33
CA VAL A 44 -1.60 8.37 4.90
C VAL A 44 -2.53 7.20 4.61
N ALA A 45 -3.37 7.32 3.59
CA ALA A 45 -4.27 6.26 3.20
C ALA A 45 -3.48 5.07 2.61
N GLU A 46 -3.94 3.85 2.86
CA GLU A 46 -3.38 2.62 2.29
C GLU A 46 -3.43 2.64 0.78
N SER A 47 -4.50 3.21 0.20
CA SER A 47 -4.64 3.38 -1.24
C SER A 47 -3.52 4.23 -1.85
N THR A 48 -2.96 5.19 -1.11
CA THR A 48 -1.78 5.96 -1.52
C THR A 48 -0.55 5.05 -1.61
N VAL A 49 -0.33 4.20 -0.60
CA VAL A 49 0.77 3.22 -0.58
C VAL A 49 0.61 2.26 -1.76
N VAL A 50 -0.58 1.68 -1.95
CA VAL A 50 -0.88 0.75 -3.04
C VAL A 50 -0.64 1.38 -4.41
N SER A 51 -1.07 2.64 -4.62
CA SER A 51 -0.89 3.35 -5.89
C SER A 51 0.59 3.57 -6.19
N ILE A 52 1.36 4.00 -5.19
CA ILE A 52 2.82 4.17 -5.32
C ILE A 52 3.50 2.81 -5.54
N SER A 53 3.16 1.78 -4.77
CA SER A 53 3.74 0.44 -4.95
C SER A 53 3.56 -0.08 -6.37
N ARG A 54 2.35 0.01 -6.93
CA ARG A 54 2.06 -0.41 -8.31
C ARG A 54 2.87 0.38 -9.33
N ALA A 55 2.99 1.69 -9.13
CA ALA A 55 3.75 2.58 -10.01
C ALA A 55 5.26 2.28 -10.04
N PHE A 56 5.80 1.76 -8.94
CA PHE A 56 7.20 1.35 -8.82
C PHE A 56 7.41 -0.16 -9.01
N GLY A 57 6.39 -0.91 -9.43
CA GLY A 57 6.50 -2.37 -9.66
C GLY A 57 6.67 -3.20 -8.37
N ILE A 58 6.34 -2.63 -7.21
CA ILE A 58 6.44 -3.28 -5.91
C ILE A 58 5.13 -4.00 -5.60
N ASN A 59 5.22 -5.22 -5.07
CA ASN A 59 4.05 -5.93 -4.58
C ASN A 59 3.36 -5.10 -3.46
N PRO A 60 2.10 -4.65 -3.66
CA PRO A 60 1.43 -3.77 -2.72
C PRO A 60 1.14 -4.44 -1.37
N VAL A 61 0.93 -5.76 -1.33
CA VAL A 61 0.73 -6.50 -0.09
C VAL A 61 2.03 -6.53 0.72
N ALA A 62 3.15 -6.84 0.08
CA ALA A 62 4.46 -6.81 0.72
C ALA A 62 4.84 -5.40 1.20
N ALA A 63 4.51 -4.37 0.43
CA ALA A 63 4.74 -2.98 0.83
C ALA A 63 3.91 -2.60 2.05
N LEU A 64 2.61 -2.96 2.06
CA LEU A 64 1.75 -2.74 3.22
C LEU A 64 2.27 -3.51 4.44
N ALA A 65 2.71 -4.76 4.27
CA ALA A 65 3.25 -5.59 5.33
C ALA A 65 4.49 -5.02 6.03
N SER A 66 5.18 -4.06 5.40
CA SER A 66 6.32 -3.36 6.01
C SER A 66 5.93 -2.39 7.13
N PHE A 67 4.64 -2.06 7.25
CA PHE A 67 4.12 -1.21 8.32
C PHE A 67 3.59 -2.05 9.48
N GLU A 68 3.84 -1.62 10.72
CA GLU A 68 3.46 -2.38 11.92
C GLU A 68 1.96 -2.74 11.97
N SER A 69 1.07 -1.82 11.57
CA SER A 69 -0.37 -2.04 11.53
C SER A 69 -0.84 -3.11 10.53
N PHE A 70 0.05 -3.56 9.64
CA PHE A 70 -0.23 -4.50 8.56
C PHE A 70 0.75 -5.68 8.56
N LYS A 71 1.56 -5.83 9.60
CA LYS A 71 2.63 -6.83 9.68
C LYS A 71 2.13 -8.26 9.46
N GLU A 72 0.90 -8.54 9.85
CA GLU A 72 0.24 -9.83 9.63
C GLU A 72 0.08 -10.19 8.14
N LEU A 73 0.08 -9.21 7.24
CA LEU A 73 0.07 -9.44 5.78
C LEU A 73 1.37 -10.10 5.27
N ALA A 74 2.45 -10.12 6.07
CA ALA A 74 3.67 -10.85 5.74
C ALA A 74 3.52 -12.37 5.94
N GLY A 75 2.46 -12.83 6.60
CA GLY A 75 2.21 -14.24 6.85
C GLY A 75 1.85 -15.01 5.57
N SER A 76 1.92 -16.34 5.65
CA SER A 76 1.41 -17.20 4.60
C SER A 76 -0.10 -17.01 4.44
N PRO A 77 -0.63 -16.94 3.21
CA PRO A 77 -2.07 -16.95 2.97
C PRO A 77 -2.67 -18.18 3.65
N VAL A 78 -3.74 -17.98 4.42
CA VAL A 78 -4.52 -19.10 4.95
C VAL A 78 -5.17 -19.78 3.73
N PRO A 79 -4.92 -21.07 3.50
CA PRO A 79 -5.54 -21.77 2.39
C PRO A 79 -7.06 -21.80 2.60
N PRO A 80 -7.86 -21.64 1.53
CA PRO A 80 -9.31 -21.74 1.63
C PRO A 80 -9.70 -23.14 2.10
N THR A 81 -10.73 -23.20 2.92
CA THR A 81 -11.33 -24.47 3.32
C THR A 81 -12.03 -25.15 2.13
N PRO A 82 -12.22 -26.48 2.16
CA PRO A 82 -12.95 -27.17 1.10
C PRO A 82 -14.36 -26.62 0.85
N GLY A 83 -15.07 -26.18 1.90
CA GLY A 83 -16.40 -25.58 1.77
C GLY A 83 -16.38 -24.22 1.06
N GLU A 84 -15.36 -23.39 1.34
CA GLU A 84 -15.14 -22.12 0.64
C GLU A 84 -14.75 -22.34 -0.82
N LEU A 85 -14.04 -23.43 -1.15
CA LEU A 85 -13.72 -23.77 -2.54
C LEU A 85 -14.98 -24.14 -3.33
N VAL A 86 -15.88 -24.93 -2.73
CA VAL A 86 -17.15 -25.31 -3.38
C VAL A 86 -18.04 -24.10 -3.62
N SER A 87 -18.06 -23.11 -2.72
CA SER A 87 -18.86 -21.88 -2.88
C SER A 87 -18.37 -20.96 -4.01
N GLN A 88 -17.15 -21.13 -4.51
CA GLN A 88 -16.65 -20.38 -5.68
C GLN A 88 -17.18 -20.91 -7.01
N ILE A 89 -17.80 -22.09 -7.05
CA ILE A 89 -18.35 -22.67 -8.28
C ILE A 89 -19.78 -22.15 -8.43
N ALA A 90 -19.95 -21.14 -9.29
CA ALA A 90 -21.28 -20.69 -9.69
C ALA A 90 -22.00 -21.87 -10.38
N THR A 91 -23.02 -22.42 -9.73
CA THR A 91 -23.90 -23.42 -10.35
C THR A 91 -24.89 -22.66 -11.23
N LEU A 92 -24.60 -22.60 -12.54
CA LEU A 92 -25.54 -22.16 -13.57
C LEU A 92 -26.56 -23.25 -13.86
#